data_AF-A0A319C3L5-F1
#
_entry.id   AF-A0A319C3L5-F1
#
_cell.length_a   1.000
_cell.length_b   1.000
_cell.length_c   1.000
_cell.angle_alpha   90.00
_cell.angle_beta   90.00
_cell.angle_gamma   90.00
#
_symmetry.space_group_name_H-M   'P 1'
#
loop_
_entity.id
_entity.type
_entity.pdbx_description
1 polymer ?
#
loop_
_entity_poly.entity_id
_entity_poly.type
_entity_poly.pdbx_seq_one_letter_code
_entity_poly.pdbx_strand_id
1 'polypeptide(L)'
;MVIFGSLLGLCLVLVYSSFHSKAIAANKSWAMVEEYRRLPLACVGAVSIVIALFWLGWSSYRKIHPALPMMAGIFFGFGYFLVFAAMLNYLTDAYKEASASAQAAASATRAIMAVVLPFAATPMYTHLGIQWASSLLGFLAFALAGIPFAFNQYGSRLRQSSGLAVGE
;
A
#
# COMPACT_ATOMS: atom_id res chain seq x y z
N MET A 1 -7.66 -6.69 -16.02
CA MET A 1 -8.00 -5.41 -15.34
C MET A 1 -6.94 -4.99 -14.34
N VAL A 2 -6.51 -5.86 -13.41
CA VAL A 2 -5.44 -5.53 -12.44
C VAL A 2 -4.15 -5.05 -13.10
N ILE A 3 -3.71 -5.72 -14.17
CA ILE A 3 -2.51 -5.33 -14.94
C ILE A 3 -2.61 -3.90 -15.47
N PHE A 4 -3.77 -3.49 -15.99
CA PHE A 4 -3.99 -2.11 -16.45
C PHE A 4 -3.89 -1.11 -15.29
N GLY A 5 -4.47 -1.43 -14.13
CA GLY A 5 -4.33 -0.63 -12.92
C GLY A 5 -2.87 -0.51 -12.45
N SER A 6 -2.13 -1.61 -12.49
CA SER A 6 -0.71 -1.65 -12.13
C SER A 6 0.17 -0.88 -13.10
N LEU A 7 -0.10 -0.93 -14.42
CA LEU A 7 0.60 -0.13 -15.43
C LEU A 7 0.35 1.37 -15.24
N LEU A 8 -0.89 1.76 -14.90
CA LEU A 8 -1.24 3.15 -14.61
C LEU A 8 -0.57 3.63 -13.32
N GLY A 9 -0.48 2.75 -12.31
CA GLY A 9 0.28 2.97 -11.08
C GLY A 9 1.77 3.14 -11.33
N LEU A 10 2.37 2.29 -12.17
CA LEU A 10 3.76 2.39 -12.59
C LEU A 10 4.03 3.72 -13.29
N CYS A 11 3.17 4.12 -14.22
CA CYS A 11 3.31 5.38 -14.95
C CYS A 11 3.29 6.58 -13.98
N LEU A 12 2.37 6.60 -13.02
CA LEU A 12 2.30 7.63 -11.98
C LEU A 12 3.51 7.64 -11.05
N VAL A 13 4.00 6.47 -10.63
CA VAL A 13 5.22 6.35 -9.81
C VAL A 13 6.45 6.84 -10.58
N LEU A 14 6.56 6.53 -11.87
CA LEU A 14 7.68 6.99 -12.71
C LEU A 14 7.64 8.49 -12.96
N VAL A 15 6.45 9.05 -13.24
CA VAL A 15 6.27 10.51 -13.39
C VAL A 15 6.58 11.22 -12.07
N TYR A 16 6.05 10.72 -10.96
CA TYR A 16 6.31 11.28 -9.63
C TYR A 16 7.79 11.18 -9.26
N SER A 17 8.42 10.03 -9.49
CA SER A 17 9.85 9.80 -9.26
C SER A 17 10.73 10.71 -10.14
N SER A 18 10.42 10.86 -11.43
CA SER A 18 11.16 11.73 -12.34
C SER A 18 11.02 13.20 -11.95
N PHE A 19 9.83 13.63 -11.55
CA PHE A 19 9.58 14.99 -11.05
C PHE A 19 10.32 15.24 -9.73
N HIS A 20 10.35 14.24 -8.85
CA HIS A 20 11.00 14.35 -7.54
C HIS A 20 12.54 14.32 -7.64
N SER A 21 13.11 13.46 -8.50
CA SER A 21 14.55 13.47 -8.80
C SER A 21 15.02 14.81 -9.38
N LYS A 22 14.19 15.45 -10.22
CA LYS A 22 14.44 16.82 -10.70
C LYS A 22 14.33 17.87 -9.59
N ALA A 23 13.41 17.69 -8.64
CA ALA A 23 13.26 18.58 -7.48
C ALA A 23 14.40 18.43 -6.44
N ILE A 24 14.94 17.22 -6.27
CA ILE A 24 16.13 16.93 -5.46
C ILE A 24 17.36 17.55 -6.13
N ALA A 25 17.52 17.40 -7.45
CA ALA A 25 18.60 18.06 -8.20
C ALA A 25 18.52 19.60 -8.12
N ALA A 26 17.32 20.16 -7.87
CA ALA A 26 17.09 21.58 -7.64
C ALA A 26 17.27 22.02 -6.17
N ASN A 27 17.78 21.14 -5.29
CA ASN A 27 18.14 21.39 -3.89
C ASN A 27 17.05 22.09 -3.05
N LYS A 28 15.77 21.77 -3.30
CA LYS A 28 14.65 22.36 -2.56
C LYS A 28 14.46 21.65 -1.22
N SER A 29 14.44 22.42 -0.12
CA SER A 29 14.34 21.93 1.27
C SER A 29 13.18 20.95 1.54
N TRP A 30 12.04 21.08 0.83
CA TRP A 30 10.90 20.16 0.97
C TRP A 30 11.08 18.80 0.27
N ALA A 31 12.06 18.66 -0.63
CA ALA A 31 12.40 17.42 -1.34
C ALA A 31 13.49 16.60 -0.62
N MET A 32 14.17 17.18 0.37
CA MET A 32 15.21 16.53 1.18
C MET A 32 14.65 15.82 2.42
N VAL A 33 13.37 16.00 2.75
CA VAL A 33 12.72 15.35 3.90
C VAL A 33 12.11 14.02 3.45
N GLU A 34 12.75 12.91 3.82
CA GLU A 34 12.41 11.52 3.47
C GLU A 34 10.93 11.18 3.75
N GLU A 35 10.32 11.80 4.78
CA GLU A 35 8.94 11.58 5.22
C GLU A 35 7.89 12.18 4.25
N TYR A 36 8.15 13.34 3.63
CA TYR A 36 7.19 13.99 2.70
C TYR A 36 7.16 13.36 1.30
N ARG A 37 8.24 12.67 0.90
CA ARG A 37 8.36 11.99 -0.40
C ARG A 37 7.43 10.79 -0.53
N ARG A 38 7.06 10.16 0.60
CA ARG A 38 6.42 8.83 0.65
C ARG A 38 4.97 8.88 1.15
N LEU A 39 4.66 9.85 2.01
CA LEU A 39 3.33 10.04 2.60
C LEU A 39 2.17 10.11 1.61
N PRO A 40 2.24 10.94 0.54
CA PRO A 40 1.09 11.08 -0.36
C PRO A 40 0.85 9.82 -1.20
N LEU A 41 1.91 9.13 -1.63
CA LEU A 41 1.78 7.90 -2.42
C LEU A 41 1.16 6.76 -1.60
N ALA A 42 1.60 6.57 -0.36
CA ALA A 42 1.03 5.55 0.52
C ALA A 42 -0.43 5.85 0.89
N CYS A 43 -0.77 7.13 1.16
CA CYS A 43 -2.14 7.52 1.46
C CYS A 43 -3.07 7.34 0.25
N VAL A 44 -2.64 7.79 -0.94
CA VAL A 44 -3.43 7.63 -2.18
C VAL A 44 -3.61 6.15 -2.52
N GLY A 45 -2.56 5.34 -2.39
CA GLY A 45 -2.64 3.91 -2.63
C GLY A 45 -3.57 3.20 -1.65
N ALA A 46 -3.50 3.55 -0.37
CA ALA A 46 -4.35 2.98 0.66
C ALA A 46 -5.84 3.33 0.49
N VAL A 47 -6.16 4.60 0.22
CA VAL A 47 -7.53 5.04 -0.07
C VAL A 47 -8.08 4.34 -1.31
N SER A 48 -7.24 4.18 -2.35
CA SER A 48 -7.63 3.48 -3.57
C SER A 48 -7.96 2.00 -3.33
N ILE A 49 -7.19 1.31 -2.47
CA ILE A 49 -7.47 -0.08 -2.07
C ILE A 49 -8.80 -0.17 -1.33
N VAL A 50 -9.06 0.73 -0.37
CA VAL A 50 -10.32 0.77 0.38
C VAL A 50 -11.50 0.97 -0.57
N ILE A 51 -11.42 1.93 -1.49
CA ILE A 51 -12.45 2.17 -2.51
C ILE A 51 -12.67 0.92 -3.36
N ALA A 52 -11.61 0.21 -3.76
CA ALA A 52 -11.73 -1.00 -4.55
C ALA A 52 -12.46 -2.13 -3.81
N LEU A 53 -12.19 -2.31 -2.51
CA LEU A 53 -12.83 -3.33 -1.67
C LEU A 53 -14.32 -3.04 -1.45
N PHE A 54 -14.68 -1.78 -1.17
CA PHE A 54 -16.08 -1.37 -1.05
C PHE A 54 -16.81 -1.48 -2.39
N TRP A 55 -16.17 -1.04 -3.48
CA TRP A 55 -16.72 -1.17 -4.84
C TRP A 55 -16.97 -2.64 -5.19
N LEU A 56 -16.05 -3.54 -4.88
CA LEU A 56 -16.21 -4.98 -5.13
C LEU A 56 -17.38 -5.58 -4.34
N GLY A 57 -17.50 -5.24 -3.05
CA GLY A 57 -18.59 -5.72 -2.20
C GLY A 57 -19.98 -5.31 -2.70
N TRP A 58 -20.12 -4.04 -3.08
CA TRP A 58 -21.39 -3.44 -3.49
C TRP A 58 -21.72 -3.65 -4.98
N SER A 59 -20.74 -4.01 -5.82
CA SER A 59 -20.98 -4.36 -7.24
C SER A 59 -21.24 -5.86 -7.46
N SER A 60 -21.16 -6.70 -6.43
CA SER A 60 -21.34 -8.15 -6.52
C SER A 60 -22.81 -8.62 -6.56
N TYR A 61 -23.75 -7.76 -6.93
CA TYR A 61 -25.15 -8.18 -7.08
C TYR A 61 -25.32 -9.05 -8.34
N ARG A 62 -26.08 -10.14 -8.21
CA ARG A 62 -26.35 -11.10 -9.30
C ARG A 62 -27.09 -10.51 -10.51
N LYS A 63 -27.63 -9.30 -10.39
CA LYS A 63 -28.31 -8.52 -11.45
C LYS A 63 -27.38 -7.54 -12.18
N ILE A 64 -26.16 -7.32 -11.69
CA ILE A 64 -25.24 -6.33 -12.24
C ILE A 64 -24.32 -6.98 -13.28
N HIS A 65 -24.01 -6.24 -14.35
CA HIS A 65 -23.11 -6.73 -15.41
C HIS A 65 -21.72 -7.07 -14.82
N PRO A 66 -21.15 -8.25 -15.10
CA PRO A 66 -19.88 -8.71 -14.52
C PRO A 66 -18.69 -7.77 -14.73
N ALA A 67 -18.79 -6.87 -15.71
CA ALA A 67 -17.78 -5.85 -15.98
C ALA A 67 -17.57 -4.86 -14.83
N LEU A 68 -18.63 -4.54 -14.06
CA LEU A 68 -18.56 -3.56 -12.96
C LEU A 68 -17.68 -4.01 -11.79
N PRO A 69 -17.81 -5.24 -11.25
CA PRO A 69 -16.87 -5.74 -10.25
C PRO A 69 -15.46 -5.95 -10.83
N MET A 70 -15.32 -6.24 -12.13
CA MET A 70 -13.99 -6.33 -12.77
C MET A 70 -13.25 -4.99 -12.81
N MET A 71 -13.97 -3.85 -12.90
CA MET A 71 -13.36 -2.52 -12.85
C MET A 71 -12.75 -2.19 -11.48
N ALA A 72 -13.26 -2.76 -10.38
CA ALA A 72 -12.65 -2.61 -9.06
C ALA A 72 -11.19 -3.11 -9.05
N GLY A 73 -10.85 -4.10 -9.89
CA GLY A 73 -9.50 -4.59 -10.05
C GLY A 73 -8.49 -3.54 -10.56
N ILE A 74 -8.96 -2.49 -11.27
CA ILE A 74 -8.11 -1.39 -11.72
C ILE A 74 -7.64 -0.56 -10.52
N PHE A 75 -8.57 -0.14 -9.66
CA PHE A 75 -8.26 0.61 -8.44
C PHE A 75 -7.41 -0.21 -7.47
N PHE A 76 -7.74 -1.50 -7.31
CA PHE A 76 -6.95 -2.40 -6.47
C PHE A 76 -5.51 -2.54 -6.99
N GLY A 77 -5.33 -2.79 -8.29
CA GLY A 77 -4.01 -2.92 -8.91
C GLY A 77 -3.18 -1.63 -8.86
N PHE A 78 -3.84 -0.48 -9.01
CA PHE A 78 -3.24 0.84 -8.86
C PHE A 78 -2.74 1.07 -7.43
N GLY A 79 -3.62 0.92 -6.44
CA GLY A 79 -3.27 1.16 -5.04
C GLY A 79 -2.24 0.16 -4.50
N TYR A 80 -2.36 -1.12 -4.85
CA TYR A 80 -1.37 -2.15 -4.49
C TYR A 80 0.02 -1.81 -5.04
N PHE A 81 0.10 -1.38 -6.30
CA PHE A 81 1.38 -1.02 -6.89
C PHE A 81 2.03 0.18 -6.20
N LEU A 82 1.26 1.23 -5.90
CA LEU A 82 1.75 2.42 -5.19
C LEU A 82 2.30 2.06 -3.80
N VAL A 83 1.54 1.28 -3.01
CA VAL A 83 1.96 0.87 -1.67
C VAL A 83 3.19 -0.03 -1.74
N PHE A 84 3.23 -0.98 -2.67
CA PHE A 84 4.36 -1.89 -2.83
C PHE A 84 5.63 -1.15 -3.26
N ALA A 85 5.53 -0.21 -4.21
CA ALA A 85 6.64 0.63 -4.62
C ALA A 85 7.14 1.51 -3.47
N ALA A 86 6.24 2.12 -2.69
CA ALA A 86 6.61 2.91 -1.52
C ALA A 86 7.32 2.06 -0.46
N MET A 87 6.85 0.83 -0.22
CA MET A 87 7.46 -0.12 0.71
C MET A 87 8.87 -0.55 0.28
N LEU A 88 9.08 -0.87 -1.00
CA LEU A 88 10.39 -1.25 -1.52
C LEU A 88 11.40 -0.12 -1.36
N ASN A 89 11.03 1.10 -1.77
CA ASN A 89 11.87 2.28 -1.56
C ASN A 89 12.14 2.53 -0.07
N TYR A 90 11.14 2.28 0.79
CA TYR A 90 11.30 2.41 2.22
C TYR A 90 12.35 1.45 2.79
N LEU A 91 12.25 0.18 2.45
CA LEU A 91 13.17 -0.84 2.93
C LEU A 91 14.60 -0.60 2.44
N THR A 92 14.76 -0.16 1.20
CA THR A 92 16.07 0.19 0.64
C THR A 92 16.71 1.35 1.41
N ASP A 93 15.97 2.43 1.65
CA ASP A 93 16.56 3.62 2.28
C ASP A 93 16.73 3.45 3.80
N ALA A 94 15.85 2.67 4.47
CA ALA A 94 15.94 2.42 5.91
C ALA A 94 16.99 1.37 6.29
N TYR A 95 17.17 0.33 5.47
CA TYR A 95 18.03 -0.81 5.80
C TYR A 95 19.32 -0.91 4.97
N LYS A 96 19.58 0.00 4.01
CA LYS A 96 20.79 0.10 3.15
C LYS A 96 21.51 -1.24 2.91
N GLU A 97 22.41 -1.65 3.81
CA GLU A 97 23.18 -2.91 3.76
C GLU A 97 22.34 -4.19 3.86
N ALA A 98 21.29 -4.21 4.70
CA ALA A 98 20.38 -5.34 4.91
C ALA A 98 19.08 -5.26 4.08
N SER A 99 19.02 -4.37 3.09
CA SER A 99 17.83 -4.12 2.26
C SER A 99 17.31 -5.39 1.55
N ALA A 100 18.19 -6.21 0.99
CA ALA A 100 17.83 -7.46 0.34
C ALA A 100 17.17 -8.48 1.29
N SER A 101 17.73 -8.62 2.49
CA SER A 101 17.18 -9.51 3.53
C SER A 101 15.82 -9.02 4.02
N ALA A 102 15.69 -7.72 4.26
CA ALA A 102 14.42 -7.12 4.64
C ALA A 102 13.34 -7.31 3.56
N GLN A 103 13.68 -7.17 2.28
CA GLN A 103 12.75 -7.39 1.16
C GLN A 103 12.33 -8.86 1.05
N ALA A 104 13.25 -9.79 1.30
CA ALA A 104 12.97 -11.21 1.38
C ALA A 104 12.02 -11.51 2.54
N ALA A 105 12.26 -10.96 3.73
CA ALA A 105 11.38 -11.12 4.89
C ALA A 105 9.97 -10.58 4.62
N ALA A 106 9.85 -9.36 4.06
CA ALA A 106 8.56 -8.78 3.68
C ALA A 106 7.81 -9.66 2.65
N SER A 107 8.54 -10.21 1.68
CA SER A 107 7.98 -11.12 0.68
C SER A 107 7.52 -12.44 1.29
N ALA A 108 8.27 -12.99 2.25
CA ALA A 108 7.91 -14.20 2.99
C ALA A 108 6.65 -13.99 3.84
N THR A 109 6.58 -12.90 4.61
CA THR A 109 5.37 -12.56 5.39
C THR A 109 4.15 -12.44 4.48
N ARG A 110 4.29 -11.75 3.34
CA ARG A 110 3.20 -11.62 2.36
C ARG A 110 2.78 -12.98 1.79
N ALA A 111 3.73 -13.87 1.48
CA ALA A 111 3.44 -15.20 0.97
C ALA A 111 2.71 -16.07 2.00
N ILE A 112 3.14 -16.01 3.27
CA ILE A 112 2.45 -16.71 4.38
C ILE A 112 1.02 -16.20 4.50
N MET A 113 0.82 -14.88 4.51
CA MET A 113 -0.52 -14.28 4.57
C MET A 113 -1.38 -14.68 3.37
N ALA A 114 -0.80 -14.80 2.17
CA ALA A 114 -1.52 -15.25 0.98
C ALA A 114 -2.00 -16.72 1.09
N VAL A 115 -1.29 -17.57 1.84
CA VAL A 115 -1.68 -18.96 2.10
C VAL A 115 -2.69 -19.06 3.24
N VAL A 116 -2.53 -18.26 4.31
CA VAL A 116 -3.40 -18.31 5.50
C VAL A 116 -4.75 -17.62 5.26
N LEU A 117 -4.76 -16.51 4.52
CA LEU A 117 -5.98 -15.71 4.33
C LEU A 117 -7.15 -16.50 3.70
N PRO A 118 -6.96 -17.37 2.69
CA PRO A 118 -8.04 -18.22 2.16
C PRO A 118 -8.69 -19.15 3.19
N PHE A 119 -7.92 -19.67 4.16
CA PHE A 119 -8.45 -20.52 5.23
C PHE A 119 -9.40 -19.76 6.14
N ALA A 120 -9.12 -18.48 6.41
CA ALA A 120 -10.01 -17.60 7.16
C ALA A 120 -11.14 -17.00 6.30
N ALA A 121 -10.88 -16.76 5.00
CA ALA A 121 -11.83 -16.16 4.09
C ALA A 121 -12.99 -17.11 3.77
N THR A 122 -12.74 -18.41 3.62
CA THR A 122 -13.79 -19.41 3.32
C THR A 122 -14.96 -19.35 4.31
N PRO A 123 -14.76 -19.50 5.63
CA PRO A 123 -15.85 -19.36 6.60
C PRO A 123 -16.42 -17.94 6.66
N MET A 124 -15.60 -16.90 6.47
CA MET A 124 -16.07 -15.52 6.46
C MET A 124 -17.10 -15.28 5.35
N TYR A 125 -16.82 -15.75 4.12
CA TYR A 125 -17.72 -15.57 2.98
C TYR A 125 -18.98 -16.45 3.08
N THR A 126 -18.91 -17.63 3.71
CA THR A 126 -20.09 -18.49 3.89
C THR A 126 -21.05 -17.96 4.96
N HIS A 127 -20.55 -17.33 6.03
CA HIS A 127 -21.39 -16.82 7.12
C HIS A 127 -21.90 -15.39 6.90
N LEU A 128 -21.07 -14.47 6.35
CA LEU A 128 -21.45 -13.05 6.16
C LEU A 128 -21.98 -12.75 4.75
N GLY A 129 -21.69 -13.61 3.77
CA GLY A 129 -21.96 -13.32 2.35
C GLY A 129 -21.00 -12.28 1.77
N ILE A 130 -21.00 -12.18 0.44
CA ILE A 130 -19.97 -11.43 -0.33
C ILE A 130 -19.94 -9.93 0.02
N GLN A 131 -21.09 -9.33 0.29
CA GLN A 131 -21.22 -7.89 0.54
C GLN A 131 -20.60 -7.47 1.88
N TRP A 132 -20.98 -8.17 2.95
CA TRP A 132 -20.49 -7.90 4.30
C TRP A 132 -19.04 -8.35 4.48
N ALA A 133 -18.65 -9.49 3.89
CA ALA A 133 -17.26 -9.94 3.91
C ALA A 133 -16.32 -8.92 3.24
N SER A 134 -16.70 -8.38 2.08
CA SER A 134 -15.91 -7.36 1.38
C SER A 134 -15.85 -6.03 2.12
N SER A 135 -16.95 -5.61 2.76
CA SER A 135 -17.00 -4.38 3.55
C SER A 135 -16.15 -4.49 4.82
N LEU A 136 -16.16 -5.64 5.48
CA LEU A 136 -15.33 -5.91 6.66
C LEU A 136 -13.84 -5.91 6.30
N LEU A 137 -13.47 -6.53 5.18
CA LEU A 137 -12.11 -6.42 4.62
C LEU A 137 -11.76 -4.97 4.25
N GLY A 138 -12.71 -4.19 3.74
CA GLY A 138 -12.54 -2.76 3.46
C GLY A 138 -12.27 -1.92 4.72
N PHE A 139 -13.02 -2.15 5.80
CA PHE A 139 -12.78 -1.51 7.09
C PHE A 139 -11.45 -1.93 7.71
N LEU A 140 -11.09 -3.21 7.61
CA LEU A 140 -9.79 -3.70 8.07
C LEU A 140 -8.64 -3.06 7.27
N ALA A 141 -8.78 -2.98 5.94
CA ALA A 141 -7.81 -2.30 5.09
C ALA A 141 -7.69 -0.80 5.43
N PHE A 142 -8.81 -0.14 5.77
CA PHE A 142 -8.80 1.24 6.22
C PHE A 142 -8.10 1.41 7.58
N ALA A 143 -8.35 0.52 8.54
CA ALA A 143 -7.66 0.52 9.82
C ALA A 143 -6.14 0.29 9.64
N LEU A 144 -5.77 -0.71 8.82
CA LEU A 144 -4.38 -1.00 8.48
C LEU A 144 -3.72 0.15 7.72
N ALA A 145 -4.45 0.90 6.89
CA ALA A 145 -3.98 2.11 6.24
C ALA A 145 -3.67 3.24 7.23
N GLY A 146 -4.37 3.28 8.37
CA GLY A 146 -4.09 4.21 9.45
C GLY A 146 -2.78 3.91 10.18
N ILE A 147 -2.31 2.67 10.18
CA ILE A 147 -1.08 2.27 10.89
C ILE A 147 0.17 2.97 10.36
N PRO A 148 0.50 2.98 9.05
CA PRO A 148 1.67 3.71 8.55
C PRO A 148 1.54 5.22 8.76
N PHE A 149 0.30 5.76 8.75
CA PHE A 149 0.06 7.18 9.05
C PHE A 149 0.40 7.50 10.53
N ALA A 150 -0.03 6.64 11.45
CA ALA A 150 0.30 6.76 12.88
C ALA A 150 1.81 6.54 13.12
N PHE A 151 2.40 5.51 12.53
CA PHE A 151 3.83 5.23 12.66
C PHE A 151 4.72 6.35 12.09
N ASN A 152 4.23 7.11 11.11
CA ASN A 152 4.94 8.29 10.60
C ASN A 152 4.91 9.47 11.58
N GLN A 153 3.76 9.77 12.20
CA GLN A 153 3.70 10.82 13.23
C GLN A 153 4.53 10.48 14.47
N TYR A 154 4.54 9.20 14.88
CA TYR A 154 5.25 8.75 16.08
C TYR A 154 6.69 8.29 15.81
N GLY A 155 7.04 7.96 14.56
CA GLY A 155 8.38 7.53 14.14
C GLY A 155 9.42 8.64 14.29
N SER A 156 9.05 9.89 14.02
CA SER A 156 9.88 11.07 14.31
C SER A 156 10.24 11.18 15.80
N ARG A 157 9.31 10.81 16.69
CA ARG A 157 9.50 10.84 18.15
C ARG A 157 10.27 9.63 18.68
N LEU A 158 10.05 8.44 18.12
CA LEU A 158 10.82 7.24 18.47
C LEU A 158 12.27 7.37 18.03
N ARG A 159 12.54 7.97 16.86
CA ARG A 159 13.92 8.20 16.36
C ARG A 159 14.69 9.25 17.16
N GLN A 160 14.00 10.18 17.84
CA GLN A 160 14.62 11.08 18.82
C GLN A 160 14.90 10.40 20.17
N SER A 161 14.19 9.31 20.49
CA SER A 161 14.30 8.63 21.79
C SER A 161 15.20 7.39 21.77
N SER A 162 15.42 6.76 20.61
CA SER A 162 16.36 5.65 20.47
C SER A 162 17.70 6.18 19.99
N GLY A 163 18.68 6.24 20.88
CA GLY A 163 20.09 6.55 20.59
C GLY A 163 20.76 5.50 19.68
N LEU A 164 20.32 5.42 18.44
CA LEU A 164 21.04 4.81 17.31
C LEU A 164 21.54 5.90 16.36
N ALA A 165 21.96 7.03 16.95
CA ALA A 165 23.09 7.80 16.48
C ALA A 165 24.36 7.15 17.08
N VAL A 166 24.74 5.99 16.55
CA VAL A 166 26.10 5.45 16.59
C VAL A 166 26.36 5.13 15.13
N GLY A 167 27.28 5.73 14.39
CA GLY A 167 28.31 6.73 14.61
C GLY A 167 29.07 6.75 13.27
N GLU A 168 29.48 7.95 12.85
CA GLU A 168 30.33 8.23 11.68
C GLU A 168 29.69 8.14 10.27
#